data_AF-A0A8T0LDB8-F1
#
_entry.id   AF-A0A8T0LDB8-F1
#
_cell.length_a   1.000
_cell.length_b   1.000
_cell.length_c   1.000
_cell.angle_alpha   90.00
_cell.angle_beta   90.00
_cell.angle_gamma   90.00
#
_symmetry.space_group_name_H-M   'P 1'
#
loop_
_entity.id
_entity.type
_entity.pdbx_description
1 polymer ?
#
loop_
_entity_poly.entity_id
_entity_poly.type
_entity_poly.pdbx_seq_one_letter_code
_entity_poly.pdbx_strand_id
1 'polypeptide(L)'
;MYPVDGICMHLDSTLKAFLSLLVFFQNICFMLSWQGSRKINYKSLMKDCLAIICQLSQLLHGGFSNHLELQQSSQSKLSRNCHVALSLSLLEVLKDTCVSIEKLLVMIMNLDMARKKADTEGHTTRADSPRTPLMEIILDELAYNKDSVPLFFKTFSEPKLKLEIVVQYLAKYITKPSVRTRKSSDYIEYATFGGALKCFSNKTGIKSLMKKIGVDVIQFLLAHGFQAQLSILSNGNADANISGDKEGGVGALVDLCHAFISAFNNFISTDAHMVILSIGKEALFTAATIIAEKS
;
A
#
# COMPACT_ATOMS: atom_id res chain seq x y z
N MET A 1 -25.52 -19.43 -30.43
CA MET A 1 -25.02 -20.36 -29.39
C MET A 1 -23.65 -19.83 -29.00
N TYR A 2 -23.62 -18.91 -28.03
CA TYR A 2 -22.42 -18.21 -27.55
C TYR A 2 -21.99 -18.84 -26.22
N PRO A 3 -20.69 -18.80 -25.87
CA PRO A 3 -20.14 -19.68 -24.84
C PRO A 3 -20.58 -19.20 -23.45
N VAL A 4 -21.42 -20.00 -22.81
CA VAL A 4 -21.78 -19.88 -21.38
C VAL A 4 -20.58 -20.22 -20.49
N ASP A 5 -19.52 -20.79 -21.06
CA ASP A 5 -18.34 -21.30 -20.37
C ASP A 5 -17.46 -20.20 -19.75
N GLY A 6 -17.41 -18.99 -20.34
CA GLY A 6 -16.58 -17.90 -19.82
C GLY A 6 -17.09 -17.30 -18.50
N ILE A 7 -18.41 -17.17 -18.37
CA ILE A 7 -19.06 -16.65 -17.15
C ILE A 7 -19.04 -17.71 -16.04
N CYS A 8 -19.21 -18.98 -16.42
CA CYS A 8 -19.16 -20.11 -15.49
C CYS A 8 -17.75 -20.29 -14.88
N MET A 9 -16.69 -20.14 -15.69
CA MET A 9 -15.31 -20.19 -15.20
C MET A 9 -14.94 -19.02 -14.28
N HIS A 10 -15.45 -17.81 -14.54
CA HIS A 10 -15.20 -16.67 -13.65
C HIS A 10 -15.95 -16.80 -12.32
N LEU A 11 -17.19 -17.30 -12.34
CA LEU A 11 -17.94 -17.63 -11.12
C LEU A 11 -17.26 -18.73 -10.31
N ASP A 12 -16.73 -19.78 -10.96
CA ASP A 12 -16.02 -20.87 -10.27
C ASP A 12 -14.74 -20.38 -9.58
N SER A 13 -13.96 -19.51 -10.24
CA SER A 13 -12.77 -18.90 -9.63
C SER A 13 -13.12 -18.00 -8.43
N THR A 14 -14.23 -17.25 -8.51
CA THR A 14 -14.66 -16.34 -7.45
C THR A 14 -15.31 -17.08 -6.29
N LEU A 15 -16.05 -18.15 -6.58
CA LEU A 15 -16.63 -19.03 -5.56
C LEU A 15 -15.52 -19.80 -4.82
N LYS A 16 -14.46 -20.23 -5.53
CA LYS A 16 -13.24 -20.77 -4.90
C LYS A 16 -12.55 -19.72 -4.03
N ALA A 17 -12.44 -18.47 -4.49
CA ALA A 17 -11.89 -17.38 -3.68
C ALA A 17 -12.74 -17.10 -2.44
N PHE A 18 -14.07 -17.11 -2.56
CA PHE A 18 -15.01 -16.90 -1.46
C PHE A 18 -15.02 -18.05 -0.45
N LEU A 19 -14.94 -19.30 -0.92
CA LEU A 19 -14.76 -20.49 -0.07
C LEU A 19 -13.39 -20.47 0.61
N SER A 20 -12.34 -20.05 -0.09
CA SER A 20 -11.01 -19.85 0.49
C SER A 20 -11.03 -18.74 1.55
N LEU A 21 -11.81 -17.67 1.34
CA LEU A 21 -12.03 -16.58 2.29
C LEU A 21 -12.83 -17.02 3.53
N LEU A 22 -13.84 -17.90 3.37
CA LEU A 22 -14.59 -18.50 4.47
C LEU A 22 -13.71 -19.41 5.32
N VAL A 23 -12.91 -20.27 4.68
CA VAL A 23 -11.88 -21.10 5.33
C VAL A 23 -10.84 -20.21 6.00
N PHE A 24 -10.50 -19.07 5.42
CA PHE A 24 -9.57 -18.10 5.98
C PHE A 24 -10.12 -17.39 7.22
N PHE A 25 -11.37 -16.94 7.24
CA PHE A 25 -12.02 -16.42 8.44
C PHE A 25 -12.08 -17.47 9.55
N GLN A 26 -12.32 -18.73 9.21
CA GLN A 26 -12.26 -19.83 10.17
C GLN A 26 -10.85 -20.06 10.72
N ASN A 27 -9.80 -19.90 9.89
CA ASN A 27 -8.41 -19.90 10.31
C ASN A 27 -8.02 -18.64 11.11
N ILE A 28 -8.64 -17.48 10.88
CA ILE A 28 -8.45 -16.27 11.69
C ILE A 28 -9.07 -16.44 13.08
N CYS A 29 -10.27 -17.03 13.18
CA CYS A 29 -10.83 -17.41 14.48
C CYS A 29 -9.91 -18.38 15.23
N PHE A 30 -9.24 -19.27 14.51
CA PHE A 30 -8.19 -20.13 15.06
C PHE A 30 -6.95 -19.31 15.51
N MET A 31 -6.52 -18.31 14.73
CA MET A 31 -5.43 -17.38 15.07
C MET A 31 -5.76 -16.42 16.23
N LEU A 32 -7.02 -16.04 16.43
CA LEU A 32 -7.47 -15.20 17.56
C LEU A 32 -7.61 -16.03 18.85
N SER A 33 -7.86 -17.34 18.73
CA SER A 33 -7.77 -18.31 19.83
C SER A 33 -6.31 -18.58 20.28
N TRP A 34 -5.34 -17.95 19.62
CA TRP A 34 -3.93 -18.34 19.63
C TRP A 34 -3.06 -17.48 20.59
N GLN A 35 -3.41 -17.41 21.87
CA GLN A 35 -2.39 -17.18 22.90
C GLN A 35 -1.60 -18.46 23.22
N GLY A 36 -2.01 -19.62 22.69
CA GLY A 36 -1.50 -20.92 23.16
C GLY A 36 -0.78 -21.79 22.15
N SER A 37 -0.85 -21.55 20.84
CA SER A 37 -0.36 -22.55 19.89
C SER A 37 0.99 -22.17 19.27
N ARG A 38 1.83 -23.17 19.09
CA ARG A 38 3.24 -22.97 18.77
C ARG A 38 3.36 -23.21 17.27
N LYS A 39 3.81 -22.18 16.54
CA LYS A 39 4.49 -22.34 15.24
C LYS A 39 3.60 -22.61 14.00
N ILE A 40 2.55 -21.80 13.75
CA ILE A 40 1.98 -21.74 12.38
C ILE A 40 2.87 -20.86 11.50
N ASN A 41 3.38 -21.44 10.41
CA ASN A 41 4.06 -20.71 9.35
C ASN A 41 3.01 -20.11 8.39
N TYR A 42 2.60 -18.88 8.63
CA TYR A 42 1.63 -18.15 7.80
C TYR A 42 2.29 -17.43 6.60
N LYS A 43 3.57 -17.69 6.29
CA LYS A 43 4.26 -17.05 5.15
C LYS A 43 3.56 -17.33 3.82
N SER A 44 3.18 -18.59 3.58
CA SER A 44 2.43 -18.97 2.37
C SER A 44 1.10 -18.23 2.33
N LEU A 45 0.37 -18.24 3.44
CA LEU A 45 -0.92 -17.56 3.53
C LEU A 45 -0.83 -16.07 3.19
N MET A 46 0.19 -15.37 3.69
CA MET A 46 0.35 -13.94 3.42
C MET A 46 0.72 -13.66 1.96
N LYS A 47 1.52 -14.53 1.34
CA LYS A 47 1.78 -14.46 -0.11
C LYS A 47 0.49 -14.61 -0.89
N ASP A 48 -0.35 -15.57 -0.50
CA ASP A 48 -1.65 -15.79 -1.13
C ASP A 48 -2.56 -14.58 -0.94
N CYS A 49 -2.62 -13.98 0.26
CA CYS A 49 -3.37 -12.74 0.52
C CYS A 49 -2.90 -11.57 -0.36
N LEU A 50 -1.59 -11.40 -0.53
CA LEU A 50 -1.02 -10.34 -1.38
C LEU A 50 -1.35 -10.57 -2.86
N ALA A 51 -1.24 -11.82 -3.32
CA ALA A 51 -1.61 -12.20 -4.67
C ALA A 51 -3.10 -11.94 -4.92
N ILE A 52 -3.97 -12.32 -3.99
CA ILE A 52 -5.41 -12.09 -4.06
C ILE A 52 -5.71 -10.58 -4.10
N ILE A 53 -5.13 -9.77 -3.21
CA ILE A 53 -5.31 -8.30 -3.23
C ILE A 53 -4.91 -7.72 -4.59
N CYS A 54 -3.78 -8.14 -5.15
CA CYS A 54 -3.32 -7.63 -6.44
C CYS A 54 -4.25 -8.06 -7.58
N GLN A 55 -4.71 -9.31 -7.59
CA GLN A 55 -5.66 -9.80 -8.60
C GLN A 55 -7.00 -9.09 -8.50
N LEU A 56 -7.52 -8.91 -7.29
CA LEU A 56 -8.76 -8.17 -7.07
C LEU A 56 -8.61 -6.70 -7.48
N SER A 57 -7.47 -6.08 -7.22
CA SER A 57 -7.16 -4.72 -7.68
C SER A 57 -7.20 -4.62 -9.21
N GLN A 58 -6.61 -5.59 -9.92
CA GLN A 58 -6.69 -5.66 -11.38
C GLN A 58 -8.13 -5.82 -11.87
N LEU A 59 -8.94 -6.66 -11.22
CA LEU A 59 -10.34 -6.85 -11.59
C LEU A 59 -11.16 -5.56 -11.37
N LEU A 60 -10.97 -4.90 -10.23
CA LEU A 60 -11.66 -3.68 -9.86
C LEU A 60 -11.28 -2.48 -10.76
N HIS A 61 -10.01 -2.38 -11.16
CA HIS A 61 -9.50 -1.24 -11.93
C HIS A 61 -9.35 -1.48 -13.44
N GLY A 62 -9.28 -2.74 -13.88
CA GLY A 62 -8.83 -3.11 -15.23
C GLY A 62 -9.90 -3.62 -16.20
N GLY A 63 -11.14 -3.90 -15.77
CA GLY A 63 -12.08 -4.54 -16.71
C GLY A 63 -13.56 -4.64 -16.38
N PHE A 64 -14.00 -4.39 -15.14
CA PHE A 64 -15.44 -4.52 -14.83
C PHE A 64 -16.32 -3.48 -15.54
N SER A 65 -15.79 -2.29 -15.84
CA SER A 65 -16.53 -1.24 -16.56
C SER A 65 -16.79 -1.61 -18.03
N ASN A 66 -15.82 -2.23 -18.70
CA ASN A 66 -15.89 -2.49 -20.14
C ASN A 66 -16.77 -3.70 -20.47
N HIS A 67 -16.84 -4.69 -19.57
CA HIS A 67 -17.76 -5.83 -19.69
C HIS A 67 -19.23 -5.41 -19.52
N LEU A 68 -19.49 -4.36 -18.73
CA LEU A 68 -20.82 -3.78 -18.54
C LEU A 68 -21.33 -3.08 -19.82
N GLU A 69 -20.42 -2.56 -20.65
CA GLU A 69 -20.74 -1.90 -21.92
C GLU A 69 -20.90 -2.88 -23.08
N LEU A 70 -20.09 -3.94 -23.14
CA LEU A 70 -20.13 -4.90 -24.25
C LEU A 70 -21.40 -5.78 -24.25
N GLN A 71 -21.98 -6.06 -23.08
CA GLN A 71 -23.20 -6.87 -22.96
C GLN A 71 -24.50 -6.12 -23.28
N GLN A 72 -24.43 -4.82 -23.60
CA GLN A 72 -25.62 -3.98 -23.84
C GLN A 72 -26.32 -4.24 -25.18
N SER A 73 -25.68 -4.94 -26.12
CA SER A 73 -26.12 -4.99 -27.52
C SER A 73 -27.01 -6.19 -27.90
N SER A 74 -27.16 -7.24 -27.06
CA SER A 74 -27.73 -8.51 -27.56
C SER A 74 -28.69 -9.29 -26.65
N GLN A 75 -29.16 -8.74 -25.52
CA GLN A 75 -29.95 -9.53 -24.53
C GLN A 75 -31.33 -8.92 -24.23
N SER A 76 -32.32 -9.79 -23.95
CA SER A 76 -33.69 -9.40 -23.60
C SER A 76 -33.74 -8.56 -22.30
N LYS A 77 -34.72 -7.66 -22.19
CA LYS A 77 -34.79 -6.63 -21.12
C LYS A 77 -34.77 -7.21 -19.69
N LEU A 78 -35.42 -8.36 -19.46
CA LEU A 78 -35.42 -9.07 -18.16
C LEU A 78 -34.10 -9.78 -17.87
N SER A 79 -33.50 -10.43 -18.89
CA SER A 79 -32.20 -11.07 -18.78
C SER A 79 -31.09 -10.06 -18.52
N ARG A 80 -31.19 -8.87 -19.12
CA ARG A 80 -30.27 -7.74 -18.92
C ARG A 80 -30.30 -7.23 -17.48
N ASN A 81 -31.49 -7.05 -16.89
CA ASN A 81 -31.63 -6.59 -15.51
C ASN A 81 -31.05 -7.60 -14.50
N CYS A 82 -31.24 -8.91 -14.75
CA CYS A 82 -30.67 -9.97 -13.91
C CYS A 82 -29.13 -10.01 -14.01
N HIS A 83 -28.57 -9.91 -15.22
CA HIS A 83 -27.11 -9.87 -15.41
C HIS A 83 -26.46 -8.63 -14.80
N VAL A 84 -27.11 -7.47 -14.89
CA VAL A 84 -26.62 -6.24 -14.25
C VAL A 84 -26.65 -6.38 -12.73
N ALA A 85 -27.74 -6.88 -12.15
CA ALA A 85 -27.84 -7.12 -10.71
C ALA A 85 -26.75 -8.09 -10.22
N LEU A 86 -26.56 -9.22 -10.92
CA LEU A 86 -25.50 -10.19 -10.59
C LEU A 86 -24.09 -9.59 -10.70
N SER A 87 -23.84 -8.76 -11.72
CA SER A 87 -22.54 -8.12 -11.91
C SER A 87 -22.24 -7.08 -10.83
N LEU A 88 -23.25 -6.33 -10.39
CA LEU A 88 -23.14 -5.39 -9.29
C LEU A 88 -22.91 -6.11 -7.96
N SER A 89 -23.68 -7.16 -7.68
CA SER A 89 -23.48 -7.98 -6.47
C SER A 89 -22.09 -8.64 -6.45
N LEU A 90 -21.60 -9.11 -7.60
CA LEU A 90 -20.24 -9.64 -7.71
C LEU A 90 -19.19 -8.57 -7.41
N LEU A 91 -19.34 -7.37 -7.98
CA LEU A 91 -18.43 -6.25 -7.73
C LEU A 91 -18.40 -5.86 -6.25
N GLU A 92 -19.56 -5.85 -5.59
CA GLU A 92 -19.69 -5.58 -4.16
C GLU A 92 -18.96 -6.65 -3.33
N VAL A 93 -19.18 -7.94 -3.63
CA VAL A 93 -18.48 -9.05 -2.98
C VAL A 93 -16.96 -8.95 -3.15
N LEU A 94 -16.47 -8.57 -4.34
CA LEU A 94 -15.04 -8.38 -4.58
C LEU A 94 -14.46 -7.23 -3.76
N LYS A 95 -15.18 -6.11 -3.64
CA LYS A 95 -14.79 -4.97 -2.80
C LYS A 95 -14.74 -5.35 -1.34
N ASP A 96 -15.77 -6.02 -0.83
CA ASP A 96 -15.85 -6.45 0.56
C ASP A 96 -14.76 -7.48 0.90
N THR A 97 -14.43 -8.34 -0.06
CA THR A 97 -13.30 -9.27 0.06
C THR A 97 -11.98 -8.53 0.16
N CYS A 98 -11.73 -7.52 -0.69
CA CYS A 98 -10.52 -6.69 -0.60
C CYS A 98 -10.39 -6.04 0.79
N VAL A 99 -11.46 -5.39 1.24
CA VAL A 99 -11.51 -4.72 2.54
C VAL A 99 -11.25 -5.71 3.68
N SER A 100 -11.79 -6.92 3.59
CA SER A 100 -11.59 -7.97 4.58
C SER A 100 -10.14 -8.45 4.67
N ILE A 101 -9.51 -8.70 3.52
CA ILE A 101 -8.09 -9.13 3.48
C ILE A 101 -7.20 -7.99 3.96
N GLU A 102 -7.46 -6.75 3.53
CA GLU A 102 -6.73 -5.59 4.00
C GLU A 102 -6.81 -5.45 5.53
N LYS A 103 -8.01 -5.54 6.11
CA LYS A 103 -8.20 -5.52 7.57
C LYS A 103 -7.43 -6.61 8.28
N LEU A 104 -7.32 -7.81 7.71
CA LEU A 104 -6.46 -8.83 8.28
C LEU A 104 -4.99 -8.40 8.25
N LEU A 105 -4.48 -7.94 7.10
CA LEU A 105 -3.09 -7.52 6.99
C LEU A 105 -2.77 -6.43 8.02
N VAL A 106 -3.64 -5.44 8.15
CA VAL A 106 -3.55 -4.38 9.17
C VAL A 106 -3.48 -4.97 10.58
N MET A 107 -4.37 -5.91 10.91
CA MET A 107 -4.39 -6.58 12.21
C MET A 107 -3.08 -7.32 12.52
N ILE A 108 -2.56 -8.07 11.55
CA ILE A 108 -1.31 -8.84 11.70
C ILE A 108 -0.11 -7.90 11.82
N MET A 109 -0.06 -6.80 11.06
CA MET A 109 0.99 -5.78 11.16
C MET A 109 0.94 -5.06 12.52
N ASN A 110 -0.25 -4.73 13.02
CA ASN A 110 -0.40 -4.14 14.36
C ASN A 110 0.07 -5.10 15.45
N LEU A 111 -0.20 -6.40 15.31
CA LEU A 111 0.31 -7.43 16.21
C LEU A 111 1.85 -7.53 16.14
N ASP A 112 2.44 -7.45 14.94
CA ASP A 112 3.90 -7.38 14.78
C ASP A 112 4.51 -6.19 15.54
N MET A 113 3.90 -5.01 15.42
CA MET A 113 4.36 -3.81 16.10
C MET A 113 4.22 -3.91 17.62
N ALA A 114 3.06 -4.38 18.11
CA ALA A 114 2.83 -4.58 19.54
C ALA A 114 3.82 -5.58 20.15
N ARG A 115 4.10 -6.65 19.41
CA ARG A 115 5.10 -7.64 19.80
C ARG A 115 6.50 -7.05 19.83
N LYS A 116 6.92 -6.33 18.79
CA LYS A 116 8.24 -5.66 18.75
C LYS A 116 8.40 -4.68 19.92
N LYS A 117 7.33 -3.98 20.29
CA LYS A 117 7.30 -3.11 21.47
C LYS A 117 7.50 -3.92 22.76
N ALA A 118 6.74 -4.99 22.95
CA ALA A 118 6.88 -5.89 24.10
C ALA A 118 8.29 -6.52 24.18
N ASP A 119 8.87 -6.91 23.04
CA ASP A 119 10.25 -7.42 22.94
C ASP A 119 11.26 -6.37 23.43
N THR A 120 11.07 -5.10 23.01
CA THR A 120 11.93 -3.98 23.40
C THR A 120 11.81 -3.64 24.89
N GLU A 121 10.61 -3.84 25.46
CA GLU A 121 10.31 -3.63 26.89
C GLU A 121 10.67 -4.84 27.77
N GLY A 122 11.17 -5.93 27.17
CA GLY A 122 11.55 -7.14 27.89
C GLY A 122 10.36 -7.98 28.39
N HIS A 123 9.18 -7.76 27.83
CA HIS A 123 7.94 -8.48 28.15
C HIS A 123 7.77 -9.80 27.40
N THR A 124 8.72 -10.17 26.55
CA THR A 124 8.70 -11.45 25.82
C THR A 124 9.79 -12.39 26.29
N THR A 125 9.55 -13.67 26.07
CA THR A 125 10.40 -14.77 26.49
C THR A 125 11.01 -15.47 25.27
N ARG A 126 12.04 -16.29 25.50
CA ARG A 126 12.61 -17.15 24.44
C ARG A 126 11.58 -18.10 23.80
N ALA A 127 10.49 -18.41 24.50
CA ALA A 127 9.42 -19.26 23.99
C ALA A 127 8.60 -18.59 22.88
N ASP A 128 8.63 -17.25 22.79
CA ASP A 128 7.84 -16.50 21.83
C ASP A 128 8.37 -16.59 20.39
N SER A 129 9.63 -17.01 20.20
CA SER A 129 10.37 -17.28 18.93
C SER A 129 10.14 -16.29 17.77
N PRO A 130 11.18 -15.73 17.15
CA PRO A 130 11.00 -14.72 16.10
C PRO A 130 10.20 -15.30 14.92
N ARG A 131 9.04 -14.71 14.64
CA ARG A 131 8.33 -14.88 13.36
C ARG A 131 8.86 -13.85 12.38
N THR A 132 8.90 -14.18 11.09
CA THR A 132 9.15 -13.17 10.04
C THR A 132 8.01 -12.16 10.06
N PRO A 133 8.23 -10.89 10.42
CA PRO A 133 7.17 -9.88 10.45
C PRO A 133 6.46 -9.81 9.10
N LEU A 134 5.16 -9.54 9.10
CA LEU A 134 4.37 -9.44 7.86
C LEU A 134 4.94 -8.35 6.95
N MET A 135 5.45 -7.26 7.53
CA MET A 135 6.15 -6.21 6.78
C MET A 135 7.27 -6.76 5.90
N GLU A 136 8.13 -7.65 6.42
CA GLU A 136 9.23 -8.23 5.65
C GLU A 136 8.71 -9.08 4.49
N ILE A 137 7.64 -9.84 4.72
CA ILE A 137 6.99 -10.64 3.68
C ILE A 137 6.45 -9.74 2.58
N ILE A 138 5.73 -8.67 2.93
CA ILE A 138 5.18 -7.70 1.96
C ILE A 138 6.32 -7.10 1.12
N LEU A 139 7.38 -6.63 1.77
CA LEU A 139 8.51 -6.00 1.08
C LEU A 139 9.26 -6.96 0.16
N ASP A 140 9.33 -8.24 0.50
CA ASP A 140 9.93 -9.26 -0.36
C ASP A 140 9.06 -9.57 -1.59
N GLU A 141 7.75 -9.69 -1.42
CA GLU A 141 6.84 -9.93 -2.56
C GLU A 141 6.78 -8.73 -3.51
N LEU A 142 6.69 -7.50 -2.98
CA LEU A 142 6.71 -6.28 -3.78
C LEU A 142 8.06 -6.05 -4.48
N ALA A 143 9.15 -6.54 -3.89
CA ALA A 143 10.48 -6.51 -4.50
C ALA A 143 10.63 -7.56 -5.61
N TYR A 144 10.00 -8.73 -5.43
CA TYR A 144 10.03 -9.83 -6.38
C TYR A 144 9.21 -9.51 -7.64
N ASN A 145 8.01 -8.96 -7.47
CA ASN A 145 7.13 -8.58 -8.59
C ASN A 145 6.82 -7.09 -8.58
N LYS A 146 7.53 -6.32 -9.42
CA LYS A 146 7.35 -4.85 -9.51
C LYS A 146 5.96 -4.44 -10.00
N ASP A 147 5.32 -5.26 -10.81
CA ASP A 147 3.96 -4.99 -11.35
C ASP A 147 2.89 -5.10 -10.25
N SER A 148 3.22 -5.73 -9.11
CA SER A 148 2.34 -5.77 -7.94
C SER A 148 2.34 -4.46 -7.15
N VAL A 149 3.38 -3.62 -7.27
CA VAL A 149 3.51 -2.38 -6.50
C VAL A 149 2.34 -1.42 -6.74
N PRO A 150 1.99 -1.07 -8.00
CA PRO A 150 0.84 -0.19 -8.25
C PRO A 150 -0.48 -0.75 -7.74
N LEU A 151 -0.66 -2.08 -7.84
CA LEU A 151 -1.89 -2.77 -7.49
C LEU A 151 -2.09 -2.80 -5.97
N PHE A 152 -1.03 -3.14 -5.25
CA PHE A 152 -1.02 -3.18 -3.80
C PHE A 152 -1.32 -1.79 -3.19
N PHE A 153 -0.60 -0.75 -3.61
CA PHE A 153 -0.75 0.58 -3.00
C PHE A 153 -2.06 1.31 -3.34
N LYS A 154 -2.71 0.94 -4.46
CA LYS A 154 -4.07 1.39 -4.79
C LYS A 154 -5.12 0.78 -3.88
N THR A 155 -4.96 -0.49 -3.49
CA THR A 155 -5.96 -1.21 -2.69
C THR A 155 -5.74 -1.04 -1.20
N PHE A 156 -4.50 -1.09 -0.73
CA PHE A 156 -4.18 -0.88 0.67
C PHE A 156 -4.49 0.57 1.05
N SER A 157 -5.27 0.84 2.10
CA SER A 157 -5.83 2.15 2.43
C SER A 157 -5.34 2.70 3.77
N GLU A 158 -4.91 1.85 4.71
CA GLU A 158 -4.45 2.30 6.04
C GLU A 158 -3.19 3.21 5.92
N PRO A 159 -3.28 4.52 6.27
CA PRO A 159 -2.23 5.48 5.98
C PRO A 159 -0.91 5.24 6.73
N LYS A 160 -0.94 4.89 8.02
CA LYS A 160 0.27 4.75 8.85
C LYS A 160 1.13 3.58 8.38
N LEU A 161 0.50 2.43 8.17
CA LEU A 161 1.11 1.22 7.66
C LEU A 161 1.52 1.38 6.20
N LYS A 162 0.71 2.06 5.37
CA LYS A 162 1.08 2.37 3.98
C LYS A 162 2.38 3.17 3.93
N LEU A 163 2.47 4.23 4.74
CA LEU A 163 3.66 5.07 4.85
C LEU A 163 4.87 4.25 5.30
N GLU A 164 4.71 3.39 6.30
CA GLU A 164 5.78 2.53 6.80
C GLU A 164 6.29 1.58 5.70
N ILE A 165 5.39 0.96 4.93
CA ILE A 165 5.77 0.11 3.79
C ILE A 165 6.55 0.93 2.75
N VAL A 166 6.10 2.14 2.40
CA VAL A 166 6.81 3.03 1.45
C VAL A 166 8.22 3.35 1.94
N VAL A 167 8.36 3.78 3.20
CA VAL A 167 9.64 4.18 3.79
C VAL A 167 10.60 3.00 3.81
N GLN A 168 10.15 1.83 4.28
CA GLN A 168 10.99 0.64 4.32
C GLN A 168 11.36 0.12 2.92
N TYR A 169 10.44 0.20 1.96
CA TYR A 169 10.72 -0.18 0.58
C TYR A 169 11.81 0.71 -0.02
N LEU A 170 11.70 2.04 0.12
CA LEU A 170 12.73 2.97 -0.34
C LEU A 170 14.07 2.71 0.36
N ALA A 171 14.05 2.52 1.69
CA ALA A 171 15.25 2.25 2.49
C ALA A 171 15.98 0.96 2.07
N LYS A 172 15.28 -0.04 1.52
CA LYS A 172 15.88 -1.29 0.99
C LYS A 172 16.80 -1.02 -0.21
N TYR A 173 16.53 0.02 -1.01
CA TYR A 173 17.24 0.28 -2.27
C TYR A 173 18.14 1.52 -2.26
N ILE A 174 17.85 2.48 -1.38
CA ILE A 174 18.71 3.63 -1.12
C ILE A 174 20.02 3.12 -0.51
N THR A 175 21.13 3.35 -1.21
CA THR A 175 22.46 3.01 -0.70
C THR A 175 22.74 3.83 0.56
N LYS A 176 22.88 3.15 1.70
CA LYS A 176 23.41 3.78 2.92
C LYS A 176 24.80 4.34 2.59
N PRO A 177 25.12 5.60 2.92
CA PRO A 177 26.47 6.11 2.76
C PRO A 177 27.44 5.21 3.53
N SER A 178 28.43 4.66 2.83
CA SER A 178 29.35 3.64 3.39
C SER A 178 30.41 4.23 4.33
N VAL A 179 30.50 5.56 4.46
CA VAL A 179 31.46 6.23 5.34
C VAL A 179 30.84 6.45 6.71
N ARG A 180 30.96 5.43 7.56
CA ARG A 180 30.57 5.47 8.97
C ARG A 180 31.68 6.14 9.80
N THR A 181 31.60 7.44 10.03
CA THR A 181 32.34 8.06 11.14
C THR A 181 31.66 7.73 12.46
N ARG A 182 32.47 7.34 13.46
CA ARG A 182 32.09 6.68 14.72
C ARG A 182 31.23 7.54 15.69
N LYS A 183 30.61 8.63 15.25
CA LYS A 183 29.80 9.55 16.08
C LYS A 183 28.73 10.27 15.24
N SER A 184 27.57 9.66 15.03
CA SER A 184 26.31 10.39 14.82
C SER A 184 25.12 9.41 14.83
N SER A 185 24.01 9.83 15.43
CA SER A 185 22.74 9.11 15.50
C SER A 185 21.95 9.19 14.18
N ASP A 186 22.62 9.07 13.03
CA ASP A 186 22.02 9.33 11.70
C ASP A 186 21.12 8.19 11.20
N TYR A 187 20.99 7.10 11.96
CA TYR A 187 20.06 6.01 11.64
C TYR A 187 18.59 6.47 11.65
N ILE A 188 18.28 7.53 12.41
CA ILE A 188 16.91 8.01 12.63
C ILE A 188 16.40 8.81 11.41
N GLU A 189 17.28 9.45 10.64
CA GLU A 189 16.84 10.37 9.58
C GLU A 189 16.12 9.63 8.44
N TYR A 190 16.65 8.49 7.98
CA TYR A 190 16.04 7.67 6.93
C TYR A 190 14.82 6.86 7.37
N ALA A 191 14.50 6.83 8.67
CA ALA A 191 13.35 6.11 9.20
C ALA A 191 12.02 6.86 9.02
N THR A 192 12.07 8.06 8.46
CA THR A 192 10.89 8.90 8.21
C THR A 192 10.72 9.14 6.72
N PHE A 193 9.48 9.45 6.30
CA PHE A 193 9.21 9.81 4.92
C PHE A 193 9.95 11.09 4.50
N GLY A 194 10.06 12.08 5.39
CA GLY A 194 10.86 13.29 5.13
C GLY A 194 12.34 12.98 4.85
N GLY A 195 12.94 12.06 5.60
CA GLY A 195 14.30 11.59 5.31
C GLY A 195 14.42 10.77 4.03
N ALA A 196 13.40 9.98 3.69
CA ALA A 196 13.34 9.30 2.40
C ALA A 196 13.31 10.31 1.24
N LEU A 197 12.55 11.42 1.36
CA LEU A 197 12.52 12.50 0.37
C LEU A 197 13.88 13.19 0.21
N LYS A 198 14.62 13.41 1.30
CA LYS A 198 15.99 13.98 1.24
C LYS A 198 16.96 13.15 0.39
N CYS A 199 16.71 11.85 0.21
CA CYS A 199 17.53 10.99 -0.65
C CYS A 199 17.44 11.36 -2.14
N PHE A 200 16.40 12.10 -2.53
CA PHE A 200 16.20 12.63 -3.88
C PHE A 200 16.86 14.00 -4.08
N SER A 201 17.78 14.41 -3.19
CA SER A 201 18.65 15.57 -3.43
C SER A 201 19.88 15.25 -4.30
N ASN A 202 20.32 13.98 -4.32
CA ASN A 202 21.52 13.55 -5.03
C ASN A 202 21.19 12.83 -6.34
N LYS A 203 21.49 13.47 -7.48
CA LYS A 203 21.26 12.92 -8.82
C LYS A 203 21.88 11.53 -9.04
N THR A 204 23.07 11.24 -8.49
CA THR A 204 23.71 9.93 -8.64
C THR A 204 22.93 8.84 -7.88
N GLY A 205 22.46 9.17 -6.68
CA GLY A 205 21.60 8.28 -5.88
C GLY A 205 20.29 7.98 -6.59
N ILE A 206 19.65 9.01 -7.16
CA ILE A 206 18.42 8.88 -7.94
C ILE A 206 18.62 7.97 -9.16
N LYS A 207 19.68 8.19 -9.95
CA LYS A 207 20.00 7.32 -11.11
C LYS A 207 20.19 5.86 -10.71
N SER A 208 20.87 5.60 -9.59
CA SER A 208 21.02 4.25 -9.05
C SER A 208 19.68 3.64 -8.65
N LEU A 209 18.82 4.41 -7.97
CA LEU A 209 17.49 3.96 -7.55
C LEU A 209 16.59 3.62 -8.76
N MET A 210 16.57 4.49 -9.78
CA MET A 210 15.85 4.28 -11.04
C MET A 210 16.25 2.97 -11.72
N LYS A 211 17.55 2.67 -11.75
CA LYS A 211 18.06 1.40 -12.30
C LYS A 211 17.61 0.18 -11.49
N LYS A 212 17.53 0.29 -10.16
CA LYS A 212 17.19 -0.84 -9.28
C LYS A 212 15.70 -1.18 -9.32
N ILE A 213 14.84 -0.19 -9.12
CA ILE A 213 13.39 -0.43 -8.91
C ILE A 213 12.52 0.07 -10.07
N GLY A 214 13.04 0.91 -10.95
CA GLY A 214 12.30 1.46 -12.09
C GLY A 214 11.67 2.82 -11.77
N VAL A 215 11.47 3.62 -12.82
CA VAL A 215 10.93 4.99 -12.70
C VAL A 215 9.47 5.00 -12.25
N ASP A 216 8.66 4.06 -12.74
CA ASP A 216 7.24 3.98 -12.41
C ASP A 216 7.02 3.64 -10.94
N VAL A 217 7.74 2.65 -10.42
CA VAL A 217 7.71 2.24 -9.01
C VAL A 217 8.07 3.41 -8.10
N ILE A 218 9.08 4.21 -8.46
CA ILE A 218 9.46 5.40 -7.68
C ILE A 218 8.32 6.42 -7.65
N GLN A 219 7.67 6.68 -8.79
CA GLN A 219 6.52 7.60 -8.84
C GLN A 219 5.39 7.13 -7.94
N PHE A 220 5.06 5.83 -7.95
CA PHE A 220 4.05 5.26 -7.07
C PHE A 220 4.42 5.39 -5.59
N LEU A 221 5.67 5.08 -5.22
CA LEU A 221 6.13 5.17 -3.83
C LEU A 221 6.11 6.62 -3.33
N LEU A 222 6.60 7.58 -4.12
CA LEU A 222 6.58 9.00 -3.77
C LEU A 222 5.15 9.51 -3.61
N ALA A 223 4.26 9.22 -4.58
CA ALA A 223 2.90 9.71 -4.56
C ALA A 223 2.08 9.11 -3.41
N HIS A 224 2.13 7.79 -3.20
CA HIS A 224 1.41 7.14 -2.11
C HIS A 224 2.00 7.45 -0.74
N GLY A 225 3.33 7.62 -0.63
CA GLY A 225 3.96 8.10 0.59
C GLY A 225 3.52 9.52 0.95
N PHE A 226 3.45 10.42 -0.03
CA PHE A 226 2.93 11.77 0.15
C PHE A 226 1.47 11.77 0.58
N GLN A 227 0.61 11.03 -0.12
CA GLN A 227 -0.82 10.89 0.24
C GLN A 227 -1.00 10.34 1.66
N ALA A 228 -0.24 9.30 2.04
CA ALA A 228 -0.32 8.71 3.36
C ALA A 228 0.11 9.70 4.46
N GLN A 229 1.25 10.37 4.28
CA GLN A 229 1.74 11.38 5.22
C GLN A 229 0.75 12.55 5.32
N LEU A 230 0.18 12.99 4.20
CA LEU A 230 -0.85 14.03 4.15
C LEU A 230 -2.09 13.65 4.96
N SER A 231 -2.60 12.42 4.79
CA SER A 231 -3.74 11.92 5.58
C SER A 231 -3.43 11.86 7.08
N ILE A 232 -2.21 11.46 7.46
CA ILE A 232 -1.80 11.42 8.88
C ILE A 232 -1.77 12.83 9.48
N LEU A 233 -1.16 13.80 8.79
CA LEU A 233 -1.09 15.19 9.25
C LEU A 233 -2.47 15.85 9.30
N SER A 234 -3.32 15.59 8.30
CA SER A 234 -4.69 16.11 8.27
C SER A 234 -5.53 15.58 9.43
N ASN A 235 -5.40 14.29 9.76
CA ASN A 235 -6.12 13.69 10.88
C ASN A 235 -5.56 14.16 12.24
N GLY A 236 -4.24 14.30 12.37
CA GLY A 236 -3.62 14.84 13.60
C GLY A 236 -4.04 16.29 13.89
N ASN A 237 -4.24 17.10 12.85
CA ASN A 237 -4.77 18.47 12.99
C ASN A 237 -6.26 18.50 13.36
N ALA A 238 -7.03 17.42 13.11
CA ALA A 238 -8.44 17.33 13.51
C ALA A 238 -8.58 17.11 15.03
N ASP A 239 -7.72 16.28 15.62
CA ASP A 239 -7.70 16.01 17.07
C ASP A 239 -7.10 17.18 17.87
N ALA A 240 -6.16 17.92 17.27
CA ALA A 240 -5.58 19.14 17.86
C ALA A 240 -6.56 20.34 17.89
N ASN A 241 -7.73 20.27 17.25
CA ASN A 241 -8.74 21.34 17.36
C ASN A 241 -9.34 21.49 18.78
N ILE A 242 -8.93 20.64 19.74
CA ILE A 242 -9.26 20.77 21.18
C ILE A 242 -8.14 21.51 21.97
N SER A 243 -6.93 21.63 21.42
CA SER A 243 -5.78 22.29 22.08
C SER A 243 -5.10 23.26 21.10
N GLY A 244 -5.21 24.57 21.38
CA GLY A 244 -4.98 25.69 20.45
C GLY A 244 -3.59 25.91 19.82
N ASP A 245 -2.90 24.86 19.37
CA ASP A 245 -1.61 24.94 18.67
C ASP A 245 -1.78 24.68 17.16
N LYS A 246 -2.43 25.63 16.46
CA LYS A 246 -2.72 25.52 15.01
C LYS A 246 -1.53 25.83 14.11
N GLU A 247 -0.50 26.49 14.63
CA GLU A 247 0.58 27.07 13.83
C GLU A 247 1.65 26.03 13.47
N GLY A 248 1.97 25.11 14.38
CA GLY A 248 2.92 24.01 14.13
C GLY A 248 2.42 22.98 13.10
N GLY A 249 1.12 22.69 13.09
CA GLY A 249 0.51 21.73 12.16
C GLY A 249 0.39 22.22 10.72
N VAL A 250 0.21 23.54 10.52
CA VAL A 250 0.16 24.16 9.20
C VAL A 250 1.57 24.28 8.61
N GLY A 251 2.56 24.69 9.41
CA GLY A 251 3.96 24.73 8.98
C GLY A 251 4.47 23.37 8.51
N ALA A 252 4.24 22.31 9.30
CA ALA A 252 4.66 20.95 8.95
C ALA A 252 4.03 20.43 7.63
N LEU A 253 2.79 20.84 7.33
CA LEU A 253 2.11 20.46 6.10
C LEU A 253 2.72 21.15 4.86
N VAL A 254 3.00 22.46 4.98
CA VAL A 254 3.63 23.24 3.92
C VAL A 254 5.06 22.76 3.67
N ASP A 255 5.81 22.48 4.74
CA ASP A 255 7.16 21.92 4.66
C ASP A 255 7.18 20.56 3.95
N LEU A 256 6.21 19.69 4.24
CA LEU A 256 6.04 18.41 3.54
C LEU A 256 5.81 18.63 2.04
N CYS A 257 4.92 19.55 1.67
CA CYS A 257 4.60 19.84 0.27
C CYS A 257 5.84 20.37 -0.48
N HIS A 258 6.60 21.28 0.13
CA HIS A 258 7.86 21.77 -0.45
C HIS A 258 8.90 20.66 -0.60
N ALA A 259 9.09 19.83 0.44
CA ALA A 259 10.02 18.72 0.40
C ALA A 259 9.64 17.69 -0.69
N PHE A 260 8.35 17.39 -0.81
CA PHE A 260 7.82 16.48 -1.83
C PHE A 260 8.03 17.03 -3.25
N ILE A 261 7.62 18.28 -3.51
CA ILE A 261 7.79 18.91 -4.83
C ILE A 261 9.27 18.97 -5.20
N SER A 262 10.14 19.34 -4.26
CA SER A 262 11.60 19.37 -4.49
C SER A 262 12.16 17.99 -4.85
N ALA A 263 11.81 16.97 -4.06
CA ALA A 263 12.23 15.59 -4.32
C ALA A 263 11.74 15.08 -5.68
N PHE A 264 10.47 15.33 -6.02
CA PHE A 264 9.86 14.88 -7.27
C PHE A 264 10.44 15.62 -8.49
N ASN A 265 10.68 16.93 -8.39
CA ASN A 265 11.33 17.70 -9.45
C ASN A 265 12.77 17.26 -9.69
N ASN A 266 13.54 16.98 -8.62
CA ASN A 266 14.89 16.44 -8.77
C ASN A 266 14.87 15.06 -9.44
N PHE A 267 13.89 14.22 -9.08
CA PHE A 267 13.65 12.94 -9.72
C PHE A 267 13.35 13.08 -11.22
N ILE A 268 12.40 13.94 -11.62
CA ILE A 268 12.10 14.23 -13.04
C ILE A 268 13.35 14.75 -13.77
N SER A 269 14.07 15.71 -13.17
CA SER A 269 15.25 16.32 -13.80
C SER A 269 16.41 15.36 -14.05
N THR A 270 16.36 14.16 -13.46
CA THR A 270 17.40 13.15 -13.58
C THR A 270 17.26 12.31 -14.87
N ASP A 271 16.05 12.25 -15.44
CA ASP A 271 15.75 11.57 -16.70
C ASP A 271 14.83 12.42 -17.57
N ALA A 272 15.39 13.02 -18.62
CA ALA A 272 14.68 13.91 -19.53
C ALA A 272 13.58 13.21 -20.36
N HIS A 273 13.60 11.88 -20.47
CA HIS A 273 12.62 11.10 -21.23
C HIS A 273 11.52 10.51 -20.34
N MET A 274 11.55 10.78 -19.04
CA MET A 274 10.59 10.23 -18.09
C MET A 274 9.19 10.82 -18.30
N VAL A 275 8.20 9.94 -18.45
CA VAL A 275 6.78 10.33 -18.45
C VAL A 275 6.26 10.33 -17.03
N ILE A 276 5.66 11.45 -16.60
CA ILE A 276 4.99 11.53 -15.31
C ILE A 276 3.65 10.80 -15.40
N LEU A 277 3.48 9.78 -14.55
CA LEU A 277 2.24 9.01 -14.40
C LEU A 277 1.12 9.88 -13.83
N SER A 278 -0.13 9.50 -14.06
CA SER A 278 -1.31 10.24 -13.54
C SER A 278 -1.24 10.45 -12.03
N ILE A 279 -0.88 9.40 -11.28
CA ILE A 279 -0.75 9.46 -9.81
C ILE A 279 0.32 10.47 -9.35
N GLY A 280 1.40 10.61 -10.11
CA GLY A 280 2.45 11.60 -9.84
C GLY A 280 1.97 13.02 -10.12
N LYS A 281 1.24 13.22 -11.22
CA LYS A 281 0.62 14.52 -11.56
C LYS A 281 -0.39 14.95 -10.50
N GLU A 282 -1.26 14.04 -10.07
CA GLU A 282 -2.23 14.28 -9.01
C GLU A 282 -1.55 14.69 -7.70
N ALA A 283 -0.54 13.95 -7.26
CA ALA A 283 0.20 14.28 -6.04
C ALA A 283 0.91 15.63 -6.11
N LEU A 284 1.55 15.95 -7.25
CA LEU A 284 2.17 17.27 -7.49
C LEU A 284 1.14 18.39 -7.46
N PHE A 285 0.01 18.20 -8.13
CA PHE A 285 -1.08 19.17 -8.14
C PHE A 285 -1.62 19.42 -6.73
N THR A 286 -1.91 18.35 -5.97
CA THR A 286 -2.36 18.46 -4.58
C THR A 286 -1.36 19.22 -3.71
N ALA A 287 -0.06 18.91 -3.80
CA ALA A 287 0.97 19.61 -3.04
C ALA A 287 1.05 21.11 -3.38
N ALA A 288 0.98 21.45 -4.67
CA ALA A 288 1.02 22.84 -5.12
C ALA A 288 -0.22 23.63 -4.65
N THR A 289 -1.41 23.03 -4.72
CA THR A 289 -2.66 23.63 -4.25
C THR A 289 -2.61 23.91 -2.75
N ILE A 290 -2.12 22.96 -1.94
CA ILE A 290 -1.98 23.15 -0.49
C ILE A 290 -1.06 24.33 -0.17
N ILE A 291 0.07 24.48 -0.88
CA ILE A 291 0.98 25.61 -0.69
C ILE A 291 0.27 26.92 -1.06
N ALA A 292 -0.45 26.95 -2.18
CA ALA A 292 -1.14 28.15 -2.66
C ALA A 292 -2.28 28.60 -1.73
N GLU A 293 -2.99 27.66 -1.10
CA GLU A 293 -4.06 27.97 -0.14
C GLU A 293 -3.54 28.41 1.24
N LYS A 294 -2.27 28.12 1.55
CA LYS A 294 -1.64 28.40 2.85
C LYS A 294 -0.65 29.56 2.81
N SER A 295 -0.39 30.14 1.63
CA SER A 295 0.43 31.33 1.40
C SER A 295 -0.40 32.61 1.45
#